data_AF-A0A9W8W404-F1
#
_entry.id   AF-A0A9W8W404-F1
#
_cell.length_a   1.000
_cell.length_b   1.000
_cell.length_c   1.000
_cell.angle_alpha   90.00
_cell.angle_beta   90.00
_cell.angle_gamma   90.00
#
_symmetry.space_group_name_H-M   'P 1'
#
loop_
_entity.id
_entity.type
_entity.pdbx_description
1 polymer ?
#
loop_
_entity_poly.entity_id
_entity_poly.type
_entity_poly.pdbx_seq_one_letter_code
_entity_poly.pdbx_strand_id
1 'polypeptide(L)'
;MGYSDASFYDAEQWATSAGLQPWRADRELEVFSKVVTNTKECKRENFSEAAWNSRVHEPLLDFVLDCFAGQVRHYDVTRASIDKAYIPSLEVGVDMQAKMVDYCLTLAGDDTMSLSKKRNKANRSVSINHTSYEPVRDRPIAVNIETKTPGSSNTEAEAQLSVWTLAHLKRLRSLACTSNSKLTIDVTIPVIYVCGGEWQLYFVRDRADKMEMIEACPIGDTRTLVGCYKVATFLRHLGIWIRLVYRDWALRNVLTVGSAASTIQNPLSADRGGDFDI
;
A
#
# COMPACT_ATOMS: atom_id res chain seq x y z
N MET A 1 -39.82 20.11 5.19
CA MET A 1 -38.55 19.58 5.72
C MET A 1 -37.45 20.20 4.89
N GLY A 2 -36.68 21.13 5.48
CA GLY A 2 -35.65 21.86 4.75
C GLY A 2 -34.52 20.92 4.33
N TYR A 3 -34.13 20.99 3.06
CA TYR A 3 -32.84 20.50 2.63
C TYR A 3 -31.77 21.33 3.34
N SER A 4 -30.98 20.71 4.22
CA SER A 4 -29.81 21.36 4.79
C SER A 4 -28.74 21.45 3.70
N ASP A 5 -28.74 22.60 3.06
CA ASP A 5 -27.77 23.06 2.08
C ASP A 5 -26.45 23.39 2.82
N ALA A 6 -25.58 22.38 2.96
CA ALA A 6 -24.15 22.52 3.24
C ALA A 6 -23.48 21.13 3.22
N SER A 7 -22.87 20.74 2.09
CA SER A 7 -21.89 19.65 2.03
C SER A 7 -20.57 20.11 2.68
N PHE A 8 -20.63 20.51 3.95
CA PHE A 8 -19.45 20.95 4.68
C PHE A 8 -18.50 19.76 4.81
N TYR A 9 -17.21 20.00 4.58
CA TYR A 9 -16.18 19.00 4.83
C TYR A 9 -16.16 18.66 6.33
N ASP A 10 -16.79 17.55 6.69
CA ASP A 10 -16.85 17.05 8.06
C ASP A 10 -15.91 15.84 8.20
N ALA A 11 -14.68 16.14 8.57
CA ALA A 11 -13.65 15.15 8.81
C ALA A 11 -14.02 14.16 9.93
N GLU A 12 -14.70 14.62 10.97
CA GLU A 12 -15.08 13.80 12.12
C GLU A 12 -16.17 12.80 11.75
N GLN A 13 -17.22 13.27 11.08
CA GLN A 13 -18.30 12.41 10.59
C GLN A 13 -17.75 11.37 9.60
N TRP A 14 -16.92 11.79 8.65
CA TRP A 14 -16.35 10.87 7.66
C TRP A 14 -15.46 9.82 8.33
N ALA A 15 -14.53 10.24 9.20
CA ALA A 15 -13.63 9.33 9.92
C ALA A 15 -14.41 8.31 10.74
N THR A 16 -15.39 8.77 11.51
CA THR A 16 -16.23 7.90 12.35
C THR A 16 -17.02 6.90 11.51
N SER A 17 -17.61 7.34 10.39
CA SER A 17 -18.35 6.45 9.47
C SER A 17 -17.47 5.37 8.85
N ALA A 18 -16.18 5.67 8.65
CA ALA A 18 -15.18 4.72 8.17
C ALA A 18 -14.54 3.90 9.31
N GLY A 19 -14.93 4.12 10.58
CA GLY A 19 -14.31 3.48 11.74
C GLY A 19 -12.83 3.84 11.92
N LEU A 20 -12.48 5.10 11.65
CA LEU A 20 -11.16 5.70 11.83
C LEU A 20 -11.17 6.67 13.01
N GLN A 21 -10.00 6.99 13.56
CA GLN A 21 -9.89 8.03 14.57
C GLN A 21 -10.14 9.40 13.93
N PRO A 22 -11.05 10.22 14.48
CA PRO A 22 -11.24 11.59 14.01
C PRO A 22 -9.96 12.41 14.16
N TRP A 23 -9.79 13.39 13.26
CA TRP A 23 -8.75 14.40 13.36
C TRP A 23 -9.34 15.80 13.32
N ARG A 24 -8.55 16.74 13.79
CA ARG A 24 -8.90 18.16 13.81
C ARG A 24 -8.75 18.79 12.43
N ALA A 25 -9.85 19.30 11.87
CA ALA A 25 -9.87 19.93 10.55
C ALA A 25 -8.98 21.20 10.47
N ASP A 26 -8.87 21.95 11.56
CA ASP A 26 -7.97 23.10 11.65
C ASP A 26 -6.50 22.68 11.63
N ARG A 27 -6.15 21.59 12.32
CA ARG A 27 -4.80 21.02 12.27
C ARG A 27 -4.47 20.49 10.87
N GLU A 28 -5.43 19.87 10.20
CA GLU A 28 -5.28 19.42 8.82
C GLU A 28 -4.98 20.59 7.88
N LEU A 29 -5.74 21.68 8.00
CA LEU A 29 -5.52 22.91 7.23
C LEU A 29 -4.11 23.48 7.46
N GLU A 30 -3.64 23.53 8.71
CA GLU A 30 -2.28 23.98 9.04
C GLU A 30 -1.21 23.12 8.35
N VAL A 31 -1.32 21.79 8.48
CA VAL A 31 -0.36 20.85 7.90
C VAL A 31 -0.35 20.98 6.38
N PHE A 32 -1.52 21.00 5.74
CA PHE A 32 -1.59 21.10 4.28
C PHE A 32 -1.12 22.46 3.76
N SER A 33 -1.36 23.54 4.50
CA SER A 33 -0.83 24.87 4.17
C SER A 33 0.70 24.90 4.26
N LYS A 34 1.28 24.20 5.26
CA LYS A 34 2.73 24.05 5.38
C LYS A 34 3.31 23.21 4.24
N VAL A 35 2.67 22.08 3.91
CA VAL A 35 3.04 21.24 2.77
C VAL A 35 3.04 22.05 1.46
N VAL A 36 1.99 22.83 1.19
CA VAL A 36 1.92 23.70 0.01
C VAL A 36 3.07 24.70 -0.05
N THR A 37 3.38 25.33 1.09
CA THR A 37 4.50 26.28 1.20
C THR A 37 5.83 25.59 0.90
N ASN A 38 6.07 24.43 1.53
CA ASN A 38 7.28 23.64 1.34
C ASN A 38 7.41 23.14 -0.11
N THR A 39 6.33 22.67 -0.74
CA THR A 39 6.33 22.23 -2.15
C THR A 39 6.77 23.36 -3.09
N LYS A 40 6.28 24.58 -2.87
CA LYS A 40 6.67 25.74 -3.68
C LYS A 40 8.14 26.12 -3.47
N GLU A 41 8.61 26.07 -2.23
CA GLU A 41 10.00 26.33 -1.86
C GLU A 41 10.94 25.29 -2.49
N CYS A 42 10.68 24.00 -2.26
CA CYS A 42 11.50 22.90 -2.80
C CYS A 42 11.59 22.97 -4.32
N LYS A 43 10.51 23.33 -5.02
CA LYS A 43 10.53 23.52 -6.48
C LYS A 43 11.33 24.76 -6.88
N ARG A 44 11.12 25.91 -6.22
CA ARG A 44 11.81 27.17 -6.55
C ARG A 44 13.32 27.07 -6.35
N GLU A 45 13.75 26.34 -5.33
CA GLU A 45 15.15 26.25 -4.91
C GLU A 45 15.85 24.95 -5.33
N ASN A 46 15.21 24.13 -6.17
CA ASN A 46 15.75 22.86 -6.68
C ASN A 46 16.27 21.92 -5.59
N PHE A 47 15.45 21.69 -4.57
CA PHE A 47 15.80 20.80 -3.46
C PHE A 47 16.00 19.35 -3.95
N SER A 48 16.88 18.63 -3.26
CA SER A 48 17.13 17.21 -3.53
C SER A 48 15.90 16.34 -3.23
N GLU A 49 15.84 15.15 -3.81
CA GLU A 49 14.77 14.15 -3.57
C GLU A 49 14.58 13.86 -2.08
N ALA A 50 15.68 13.66 -1.33
CA ALA A 50 15.63 13.46 0.12
C ALA A 50 15.06 14.67 0.88
N ALA A 51 15.32 15.89 0.41
CA ALA A 51 14.75 17.10 1.00
C ALA A 51 13.25 17.24 0.67
N TRP A 52 12.80 16.82 -0.51
CA TRP A 52 11.38 16.69 -0.83
C TRP A 52 10.69 15.66 0.08
N ASN A 53 11.28 14.47 0.20
CA ASN A 53 10.78 13.38 1.04
C ASN A 53 10.55 13.85 2.48
N SER A 54 11.57 14.43 3.12
CA SER A 54 11.49 14.89 4.51
C SER A 54 10.61 16.12 4.75
N ARG A 55 10.41 17.00 3.76
CA ARG A 55 9.68 18.28 3.94
C ARG A 55 8.24 18.27 3.42
N VAL A 56 7.92 17.38 2.50
CA VAL A 56 6.63 17.36 1.77
C VAL A 56 5.95 16.00 1.93
N HIS A 57 6.62 14.91 1.56
CA HIS A 57 5.99 13.59 1.47
C HIS A 57 5.80 12.95 2.85
N GLU A 58 6.85 12.86 3.66
CA GLU A 58 6.81 12.29 5.01
C GLU A 58 5.77 12.99 5.90
N PRO A 59 5.77 14.34 6.03
CA PRO A 59 4.82 14.99 6.93
C PRO A 59 3.37 14.84 6.49
N LEU A 60 3.13 14.72 5.18
CA LEU A 60 1.80 14.45 4.64
C LEU A 60 1.38 13.00 4.95
N LEU A 61 2.25 12.02 4.70
CA LEU A 61 1.99 10.61 5.01
C LEU A 61 1.75 10.39 6.52
N ASP A 62 2.61 10.95 7.37
CA ASP A 62 2.48 10.93 8.83
C ASP A 62 1.10 11.41 9.27
N PHE A 63 0.69 12.61 8.84
CA PHE A 63 -0.58 13.20 9.26
C PHE A 63 -1.78 12.42 8.73
N VAL A 64 -1.74 12.01 7.47
CA VAL A 64 -2.89 11.40 6.80
C VAL A 64 -3.16 10.00 7.32
N LEU A 65 -2.12 9.24 7.67
CA LEU A 65 -2.23 7.86 8.12
C LEU A 65 -2.43 7.71 9.65
N ASP A 66 -2.28 8.79 10.43
CA ASP A 66 -2.46 8.77 11.89
C ASP A 66 -3.86 8.28 12.31
N CYS A 67 -4.88 8.61 11.50
CA CYS A 67 -6.27 8.19 11.74
C CYS A 67 -6.50 6.66 11.77
N PHE A 68 -5.53 5.86 11.30
CA PHE A 68 -5.57 4.40 11.35
C PHE A 68 -5.06 3.81 12.66
N ALA A 69 -4.64 4.64 13.63
CA ALA A 69 -4.19 4.21 14.96
C ALA A 69 -3.14 3.07 14.90
N GLY A 70 -2.23 3.15 13.93
CA GLY A 70 -1.16 2.18 13.74
C GLY A 70 -1.55 0.88 13.03
N GLN A 71 -2.79 0.71 12.57
CA GLN A 71 -3.22 -0.44 11.73
C GLN A 71 -2.73 -0.33 10.29
N VAL A 72 -2.52 0.90 9.81
CA VAL A 72 -1.87 1.23 8.54
C VAL A 72 -0.75 2.21 8.84
N ARG A 73 0.43 1.96 8.29
CA ARG A 73 1.62 2.80 8.54
C ARG A 73 2.46 2.92 7.28
N HIS A 74 3.09 4.06 7.05
CA HIS A 74 4.17 4.18 6.08
C HIS A 74 5.54 3.97 6.72
N TYR A 75 6.53 3.66 5.89
CA TYR A 75 7.93 3.55 6.26
C TYR A 75 8.83 4.06 5.14
N ASP A 76 9.86 4.83 5.49
CA ASP A 76 11.02 5.07 4.63
C ASP A 76 11.75 3.75 4.39
N VAL A 77 11.83 3.36 3.12
CA VAL A 77 12.52 2.16 2.64
C VAL A 77 13.59 2.49 1.60
N THR A 78 13.98 3.76 1.49
CA THR A 78 15.01 4.26 0.56
C THR A 78 16.33 3.51 0.68
N ARG A 79 16.63 2.97 1.87
CA ARG A 79 17.86 2.19 2.16
C ARG A 79 17.64 0.68 2.33
N ALA A 80 16.42 0.19 2.17
CA ALA A 80 16.07 -1.21 2.40
C ALA A 80 16.38 -2.09 1.18
N SER A 81 17.25 -3.08 1.28
CA SER A 81 17.57 -3.94 0.12
C SER A 81 16.56 -5.08 -0.09
N ILE A 82 16.44 -5.54 -1.34
CA ILE A 82 15.73 -6.78 -1.67
C ILE A 82 16.59 -7.97 -1.23
N ASP A 83 15.99 -8.92 -0.50
CA ASP A 83 16.70 -10.13 -0.11
C ASP A 83 17.07 -10.96 -1.34
N LYS A 84 18.27 -11.56 -1.33
CA LYS A 84 18.83 -12.29 -2.49
C LYS A 84 17.87 -13.32 -3.11
N ALA A 85 17.04 -13.98 -2.30
CA ALA A 85 16.07 -14.97 -2.77
C ALA A 85 14.98 -14.38 -3.68
N TYR A 86 14.68 -13.09 -3.53
CA TYR A 86 13.58 -12.41 -4.23
C TYR A 86 14.04 -11.45 -5.33
N ILE A 87 15.34 -11.31 -5.56
CA ILE A 87 15.87 -10.55 -6.71
C ILE A 87 15.25 -11.14 -7.99
N PRO A 88 14.58 -10.31 -8.82
CA PRO A 88 14.04 -10.76 -10.10
C PRO A 88 15.18 -11.15 -11.04
N SER A 89 15.03 -12.27 -11.74
CA SER A 89 15.94 -12.67 -12.82
C SER A 89 15.53 -11.95 -14.10
N LEU A 90 16.04 -10.74 -14.34
CA LEU A 90 15.92 -10.10 -15.64
C LEU A 90 17.08 -10.53 -16.53
N GLU A 91 16.78 -10.82 -17.79
CA GLU A 91 17.81 -11.05 -18.80
C GLU A 91 18.58 -9.74 -19.04
N VAL A 92 19.92 -9.84 -19.04
CA VAL A 92 20.91 -8.81 -19.39
C VAL A 92 21.33 -7.84 -18.28
N GLY A 93 22.47 -8.16 -17.67
CA GLY A 93 23.62 -7.23 -17.49
C GLY A 93 23.50 -6.01 -16.57
N VAL A 94 22.34 -5.70 -16.02
CA VAL A 94 22.19 -4.59 -15.06
C VAL A 94 22.43 -5.15 -13.66
N ASP A 95 23.39 -4.58 -12.95
CA ASP A 95 23.58 -4.85 -11.53
C ASP A 95 22.33 -4.35 -10.77
N MET A 96 21.36 -5.25 -10.59
CA MET A 96 20.04 -4.96 -10.01
C MET A 96 20.09 -4.67 -8.50
N GLN A 97 21.29 -4.62 -7.91
CA GLN A 97 21.48 -4.54 -6.46
C GLN A 97 21.08 -3.20 -5.81
N ALA A 98 20.71 -2.16 -6.55
CA ALA A 98 20.67 -0.80 -5.97
C ALA A 98 19.33 -0.05 -6.03
N LYS A 99 18.28 -0.60 -6.65
CA LYS A 99 17.11 0.23 -7.01
C LYS A 99 15.91 -0.04 -6.10
N MET A 100 15.98 0.62 -4.95
CA MET A 100 14.92 0.75 -3.94
C MET A 100 13.83 1.72 -4.37
N VAL A 101 12.68 1.62 -3.69
CA VAL A 101 11.66 2.66 -3.63
C VAL A 101 11.81 3.49 -2.36
N ASP A 102 11.25 4.69 -2.31
CA ASP A 102 11.38 5.60 -1.16
C ASP A 102 10.48 5.21 0.01
N TYR A 103 9.22 4.91 -0.26
CA TYR A 103 8.23 4.62 0.77
C TYR A 103 7.41 3.37 0.49
N CYS A 104 6.87 2.77 1.54
CA CYS A 104 5.83 1.76 1.42
C CYS A 104 4.73 2.01 2.45
N LEU A 105 3.50 1.60 2.13
CA LEU A 105 2.40 1.49 3.11
C LEU A 105 2.23 0.04 3.50
N THR A 106 2.05 -0.19 4.81
CA THR A 106 1.98 -1.53 5.38
C THR A 106 0.68 -1.77 6.10
N LEU A 107 0.24 -3.02 6.06
CA LEU A 107 -0.71 -3.56 7.02
C LEU A 107 0.03 -3.85 8.33
N ALA A 108 -0.47 -3.27 9.41
CA ALA A 108 0.13 -3.36 10.74
C ALA A 108 -0.93 -3.80 11.79
N GLY A 109 -0.67 -3.51 13.06
CA GLY A 109 -1.43 -4.04 14.20
C GLY A 109 -0.78 -5.27 14.84
N ASP A 110 -0.99 -5.44 16.14
CA ASP A 110 -0.34 -6.49 16.94
C ASP A 110 -0.71 -7.90 16.50
N ASP A 111 -1.96 -8.10 16.09
CA ASP A 111 -2.47 -9.35 15.57
C ASP A 111 -1.83 -9.72 14.22
N THR A 112 -1.78 -8.77 13.27
CA THR A 112 -1.10 -8.93 11.98
C THR A 112 0.36 -9.28 12.22
N MET A 113 1.08 -8.51 13.06
CA MET A 113 2.50 -8.72 13.32
C MET A 113 2.76 -10.07 14.00
N SER A 114 1.88 -10.50 14.92
CA SER A 114 1.95 -11.81 15.56
C SER A 114 1.80 -12.95 14.54
N LEU A 115 0.85 -12.82 13.60
CA LEU A 115 0.65 -13.77 12.51
C LEU A 115 1.84 -13.79 11.55
N SER A 116 2.35 -12.62 11.14
CA SER A 116 3.56 -12.51 10.31
C SER A 116 4.75 -13.22 10.94
N LYS A 117 5.01 -13.02 12.24
CA LYS A 117 6.10 -13.71 12.97
C LYS A 117 5.94 -15.22 12.97
N LYS A 118 4.73 -15.72 13.23
CA LYS A 118 4.42 -17.16 13.16
C LYS A 118 4.66 -17.71 11.75
N ARG A 119 4.24 -16.97 10.73
CA ARG A 119 4.40 -17.34 9.33
C ARG A 119 5.86 -17.35 8.88
N ASN A 120 6.63 -16.35 9.30
CA ASN A 120 8.06 -16.23 9.07
C ASN A 120 8.81 -17.43 9.67
N LYS A 121 8.50 -17.78 10.92
CA LYS A 121 9.04 -18.98 11.59
C LYS A 121 8.70 -20.26 10.82
N ALA A 122 7.44 -20.43 10.40
CA ALA A 122 7.01 -21.61 9.64
C ALA A 122 7.71 -21.73 8.28
N ASN A 123 7.98 -20.61 7.61
CA ASN A 123 8.69 -20.57 6.32
C ASN A 123 10.22 -20.49 6.47
N ARG A 124 10.76 -20.56 7.69
CA ARG A 124 12.19 -20.37 7.99
C ARG A 124 12.76 -19.08 7.36
N SER A 125 11.95 -18.03 7.35
CA SER A 125 12.30 -16.72 6.81
C SER A 125 12.36 -15.69 7.94
N VAL A 126 13.15 -14.63 7.75
CA VAL A 126 13.26 -13.51 8.70
C VAL A 126 12.24 -12.40 8.44
N SER A 127 11.55 -12.44 7.29
CA SER A 127 10.63 -11.38 6.86
C SER A 127 9.41 -11.93 6.11
N ILE A 128 8.25 -11.30 6.34
CA ILE A 128 7.03 -11.58 5.58
C ILE A 128 7.09 -10.96 4.19
N ASN A 129 7.94 -9.94 4.04
CA ASN A 129 8.18 -9.22 2.80
C ASN A 129 9.41 -9.75 2.07
N HIS A 130 9.70 -9.15 0.92
CA HIS A 130 10.84 -9.46 0.07
C HIS A 130 12.14 -8.74 0.52
N THR A 131 12.08 -8.01 1.63
CA THR A 131 13.19 -7.30 2.27
C THR A 131 13.24 -7.66 3.75
N SER A 132 14.44 -7.81 4.31
CA SER A 132 14.67 -8.05 5.74
C SER A 132 14.72 -6.76 6.58
N TYR A 133 14.43 -5.59 6.01
CA TYR A 133 14.43 -4.33 6.74
C TYR A 133 13.52 -4.37 7.98
N GLU A 134 14.09 -4.20 9.17
CA GLU A 134 13.44 -4.56 10.43
C GLU A 134 12.10 -3.85 10.68
N PRO A 135 11.93 -2.56 10.37
CA PRO A 135 10.65 -1.88 10.58
C PRO A 135 9.49 -2.49 9.78
N VAL A 136 9.76 -3.16 8.65
CA VAL A 136 8.72 -3.75 7.81
C VAL A 136 8.71 -5.29 7.84
N ARG A 137 9.72 -5.96 8.41
CA ARG A 137 9.84 -7.43 8.29
C ARG A 137 8.64 -8.25 8.79
N ASP A 138 7.87 -7.72 9.73
CA ASP A 138 6.66 -8.36 10.28
C ASP A 138 5.37 -7.62 9.89
N ARG A 139 5.45 -6.63 9.01
CA ARG A 139 4.32 -5.79 8.57
C ARG A 139 4.15 -5.94 7.05
N PRO A 140 3.16 -6.71 6.57
CA PRO A 140 2.98 -6.91 5.13
C PRO A 140 2.90 -5.59 4.37
N ILE A 141 3.80 -5.39 3.40
CA ILE A 141 3.75 -4.25 2.50
C ILE A 141 2.52 -4.41 1.60
N ALA A 142 1.75 -3.34 1.41
CA ALA A 142 0.52 -3.32 0.62
C ALA A 142 0.61 -2.37 -0.57
N VAL A 143 1.36 -1.28 -0.43
CA VAL A 143 1.54 -0.23 -1.45
C VAL A 143 3.00 0.19 -1.47
N ASN A 144 3.55 0.42 -2.67
CA ASN A 144 4.90 0.95 -2.87
C ASN A 144 4.81 2.36 -3.43
N ILE A 145 5.71 3.25 -3.03
CA ILE A 145 5.74 4.65 -3.45
C ILE A 145 7.17 5.01 -3.85
N GLU A 146 7.35 5.45 -5.08
CA GLU A 146 8.59 6.01 -5.59
C GLU A 146 8.43 7.52 -5.72
N THR A 147 9.43 8.28 -5.25
CA THR A 147 9.47 9.72 -5.40
C THR A 147 10.60 10.13 -6.34
N LYS A 148 10.39 11.24 -7.05
CA LYS A 148 11.38 11.87 -7.90
C LYS A 148 11.28 13.38 -7.78
N THR A 149 12.40 14.07 -7.98
CA THR A 149 12.38 15.52 -8.18
C THR A 149 11.71 15.90 -9.51
N PRO A 150 11.13 17.12 -9.64
CA PRO A 150 10.66 17.61 -10.93
C PRO A 150 11.75 17.54 -12.01
N GLY A 151 11.41 17.05 -13.19
CA GLY A 151 12.34 16.93 -14.33
C GLY A 151 13.14 15.63 -14.38
N SER A 152 12.98 14.74 -13.40
CA SER A 152 13.53 13.38 -13.46
C SER A 152 12.78 12.50 -14.46
N SER A 153 13.42 11.43 -14.94
CA SER A 153 12.85 10.50 -15.91
C SER A 153 11.76 9.60 -15.30
N ASN A 154 10.55 9.63 -15.87
CA ASN A 154 9.47 8.71 -15.50
C ASN A 154 9.87 7.25 -15.70
N THR A 155 10.64 6.95 -16.76
CA THR A 155 11.06 5.59 -17.10
C THR A 155 11.95 4.97 -16.02
N GLU A 156 12.79 5.78 -15.37
CA GLU A 156 13.62 5.28 -14.27
C GLU A 156 12.76 4.94 -13.04
N ALA A 157 11.84 5.82 -12.67
CA ALA A 157 10.93 5.58 -11.55
C ALA A 157 10.04 4.35 -11.78
N GLU A 158 9.51 4.20 -13.00
CA GLU A 158 8.73 3.03 -13.40
C GLU A 158 9.56 1.74 -13.33
N ALA A 159 10.84 1.78 -13.73
CA ALA A 159 11.74 0.64 -13.61
C ALA A 159 12.00 0.28 -12.13
N GLN A 160 12.22 1.27 -11.25
CA GLN A 160 12.40 1.06 -9.81
C GLN A 160 11.16 0.42 -9.17
N LEU A 161 9.97 1.02 -9.41
CA LEU A 161 8.70 0.47 -8.95
C LEU A 161 8.47 -0.96 -9.45
N SER A 162 8.81 -1.24 -10.71
CA SER A 162 8.63 -2.56 -11.31
C SER A 162 9.55 -3.60 -10.67
N VAL A 163 10.83 -3.30 -10.47
CA VAL A 163 11.79 -4.23 -9.85
C VAL A 163 11.40 -4.56 -8.41
N TRP A 164 11.11 -3.54 -7.61
CA TRP A 164 10.68 -3.71 -6.23
C TRP A 164 9.36 -4.49 -6.13
N THR A 165 8.39 -4.15 -6.98
CA THR A 165 7.09 -4.84 -6.96
C THR A 165 7.17 -6.26 -7.50
N LEU A 166 8.03 -6.56 -8.48
CA LEU A 166 8.29 -7.93 -8.93
C LEU A 166 8.87 -8.80 -7.81
N ALA A 167 9.83 -8.28 -7.04
CA ALA A 167 10.36 -8.97 -5.87
C ALA A 167 9.28 -9.19 -4.80
N HIS A 168 8.43 -8.17 -4.58
CA HIS A 168 7.28 -8.26 -3.70
C HIS A 168 6.32 -9.37 -4.13
N LEU A 169 5.91 -9.42 -5.40
CA LEU A 169 5.05 -10.47 -5.95
C LEU A 169 5.70 -11.85 -5.81
N LYS A 170 7.00 -11.98 -6.08
CA LYS A 170 7.74 -13.25 -5.90
C LYS A 170 7.67 -13.75 -4.44
N ARG A 171 7.80 -12.85 -3.46
CA ARG A 171 7.59 -13.20 -2.06
C ARG A 171 6.15 -13.62 -1.78
N LEU A 172 5.17 -12.82 -2.20
CA LEU A 172 3.75 -13.12 -1.96
C LEU A 172 3.36 -14.47 -2.57
N ARG A 173 3.81 -14.78 -3.79
CA ARG A 173 3.64 -16.10 -4.43
C ARG A 173 4.28 -17.21 -3.59
N SER A 174 5.51 -17.03 -3.10
CA SER A 174 6.16 -18.04 -2.24
C SER A 174 5.34 -18.37 -0.98
N LEU A 175 4.66 -17.36 -0.42
CA LEU A 175 3.80 -17.52 0.74
C LEU A 175 2.41 -18.06 0.37
N ALA A 176 1.85 -17.71 -0.78
CA ALA A 176 0.56 -18.22 -1.25
C ALA A 176 0.64 -19.67 -1.76
N CYS A 177 1.73 -20.05 -2.43
CA CYS A 177 1.96 -21.39 -2.98
C CYS A 177 2.04 -22.48 -1.90
N THR A 178 2.49 -22.13 -0.69
CA THR A 178 2.46 -23.05 0.45
C THR A 178 1.05 -23.25 1.03
N SER A 179 0.06 -22.50 0.54
CA SER A 179 -1.35 -22.58 0.92
C SER A 179 -2.25 -23.09 -0.23
N ASN A 180 -1.84 -22.98 -1.51
CA ASN A 180 -2.53 -23.54 -2.70
C ASN A 180 -1.65 -23.47 -3.97
N SER A 181 -1.88 -24.34 -4.97
CA SER A 181 -1.08 -24.51 -6.21
C SER A 181 -1.14 -23.37 -7.26
N LYS A 182 -1.44 -22.13 -6.89
CA LYS A 182 -1.65 -21.02 -7.85
C LYS A 182 -0.32 -20.36 -8.25
N LEU A 183 -0.13 -20.14 -9.55
CA LEU A 183 1.05 -19.45 -10.12
C LEU A 183 1.04 -17.93 -9.90
N THR A 184 -0.13 -17.34 -9.62
CA THR A 184 -0.32 -15.88 -9.46
C THR A 184 -1.00 -15.56 -8.12
N ILE A 185 -0.80 -14.35 -7.63
CA ILE A 185 -1.59 -13.80 -6.53
C ILE A 185 -2.88 -13.15 -7.05
N ASP A 186 -3.98 -13.37 -6.33
CA ASP A 186 -5.30 -12.82 -6.64
C ASP A 186 -5.54 -11.51 -5.88
N VAL A 187 -4.63 -10.55 -6.08
CA VAL A 187 -4.73 -9.18 -5.57
C VAL A 187 -4.00 -8.23 -6.50
N THR A 188 -4.61 -7.08 -6.78
CA THR A 188 -3.95 -5.98 -7.50
C THR A 188 -3.21 -5.11 -6.50
N ILE A 189 -1.93 -4.85 -6.75
CA ILE A 189 -1.07 -4.06 -5.86
C ILE A 189 -1.05 -2.61 -6.37
N PRO A 190 -1.57 -1.64 -5.60
CA PRO A 190 -1.41 -0.22 -5.92
C PRO A 190 0.06 0.17 -5.78
N VAL A 191 0.57 0.95 -6.73
CA VAL A 191 1.87 1.60 -6.62
C VAL A 191 1.72 3.06 -6.99
N ILE A 192 2.45 3.93 -6.29
CA ILE A 192 2.32 5.38 -6.42
C ILE A 192 3.65 5.93 -6.94
N TYR A 193 3.56 6.76 -7.96
CA TYR A 193 4.67 7.57 -8.41
C TYR A 193 4.43 9.02 -7.99
N VAL A 194 5.44 9.65 -7.39
CA VAL A 194 5.38 11.05 -6.96
C VAL A 194 6.49 11.85 -7.65
N CYS A 195 6.14 12.86 -8.45
CA CYS A 195 7.09 13.76 -9.09
C CYS A 195 6.98 15.17 -8.49
N GLY A 196 7.89 15.51 -7.58
CA GLY A 196 7.82 16.72 -6.77
C GLY A 196 6.49 16.80 -6.02
N GLY A 197 5.57 17.64 -6.51
CA GLY A 197 4.25 17.77 -5.90
C GLY A 197 3.16 16.87 -6.50
N GLU A 198 3.40 16.23 -7.65
CA GLU A 198 2.37 15.52 -8.43
C GLU A 198 2.32 14.04 -8.04
N TRP A 199 1.13 13.53 -7.72
CA TRP A 199 0.92 12.14 -7.28
C TRP A 199 0.11 11.37 -8.32
N GLN A 200 0.65 10.25 -8.80
CA GLN A 200 0.06 9.41 -9.83
C GLN A 200 -0.13 7.97 -9.32
N LEU A 201 -1.30 7.40 -9.59
CA LEU A 201 -1.60 6.01 -9.27
C LEU A 201 -1.30 5.11 -10.46
N TYR A 202 -0.66 3.99 -10.16
CA TYR A 202 -0.55 2.83 -11.03
C TYR A 202 -1.05 1.59 -10.30
N PHE A 203 -1.49 0.60 -11.07
CA PHE A 203 -1.82 -0.72 -10.56
C PHE A 203 -0.88 -1.76 -11.12
N VAL A 204 -0.42 -2.65 -10.25
CA VAL A 204 0.36 -3.81 -10.63
C VAL A 204 -0.52 -5.04 -10.53
N ARG A 205 -0.66 -5.74 -11.66
CA ARG A 205 -1.36 -7.01 -11.75
C ARG A 205 -0.38 -8.14 -11.98
N ASP A 206 -0.51 -9.17 -11.15
CA ASP A 206 0.19 -10.42 -11.33
C ASP A 206 -0.50 -11.29 -12.40
N ARG A 207 0.21 -11.65 -13.47
CA ARG A 207 -0.23 -12.61 -14.49
C ARG A 207 0.73 -13.79 -14.52
N ALA A 208 0.27 -14.91 -15.09
CA ALA A 208 1.00 -16.17 -15.05
C ALA A 208 2.39 -16.10 -15.70
N ASP A 209 2.51 -15.26 -16.73
CA ASP A 209 3.70 -15.09 -17.56
C ASP A 209 4.46 -13.79 -17.27
N LYS A 210 3.78 -12.75 -16.79
CA LYS A 210 4.38 -11.42 -16.59
C LYS A 210 3.66 -10.60 -15.50
N MET A 211 4.34 -9.57 -15.04
CA MET A 211 3.70 -8.48 -14.31
C MET A 211 3.27 -7.41 -15.31
N GLU A 212 2.10 -6.83 -15.08
CA GLU A 212 1.59 -5.70 -15.86
C GLU A 212 1.45 -4.50 -14.92
N MET A 213 2.07 -3.38 -15.29
CA MET A 213 1.87 -2.08 -14.64
C MET A 213 0.94 -1.24 -15.49
N ILE A 214 -0.18 -0.82 -14.90
CA ILE A 214 -1.27 -0.10 -15.56
C ILE A 214 -1.33 1.29 -14.96
N GLU A 215 -1.07 2.32 -15.75
CA GLU A 215 -1.33 3.70 -15.35
C GLU A 215 -2.84 3.90 -15.14
N ALA A 216 -3.23 4.41 -13.97
CA ALA A 216 -4.64 4.50 -13.59
C ALA A 216 -5.15 5.95 -13.66
N CYS A 217 -4.75 6.80 -12.72
CA CYS A 217 -5.20 8.18 -12.67
C CYS A 217 -4.28 9.08 -11.84
N PRO A 218 -4.31 10.41 -12.10
CA PRO A 218 -3.77 11.39 -11.18
C PRO A 218 -4.52 11.37 -9.86
N ILE A 219 -3.79 11.27 -8.75
CA ILE A 219 -4.34 11.32 -7.40
C ILE A 219 -4.59 12.77 -6.99
N GLY A 220 -3.61 13.63 -7.23
CA GLY A 220 -3.64 15.02 -6.78
C GLY A 220 -2.26 15.65 -6.80
N ASP A 221 -2.16 16.81 -6.14
CA ASP A 221 -0.96 17.64 -6.22
C ASP A 221 -0.75 18.51 -4.98
N THR A 222 0.48 18.60 -4.48
CA THR A 222 0.78 19.33 -3.24
C THR A 222 1.12 20.82 -3.44
N ARG A 223 1.00 21.39 -4.65
CA ARG A 223 1.20 22.84 -4.93
C ARG A 223 0.02 23.70 -4.50
N THR A 224 -1.15 23.08 -4.28
CA THR A 224 -2.38 23.78 -3.89
C THR A 224 -3.04 23.09 -2.71
N LEU A 225 -3.77 23.85 -1.90
CA LEU A 225 -4.46 23.30 -0.73
C LEU A 225 -5.50 22.25 -1.13
N VAL A 226 -6.30 22.54 -2.16
CA VAL A 226 -7.29 21.59 -2.71
C VAL A 226 -6.61 20.30 -3.19
N GLY A 227 -5.46 20.40 -3.84
CA GLY A 227 -4.70 19.24 -4.27
C GLY A 227 -4.16 18.40 -3.09
N CYS A 228 -3.69 19.03 -2.01
CA CYS A 228 -3.34 18.32 -0.77
C CYS A 228 -4.53 17.54 -0.20
N TYR A 229 -5.72 18.15 -0.15
CA TYR A 229 -6.94 17.46 0.30
C TYR A 229 -7.30 16.26 -0.59
N LYS A 230 -7.09 16.35 -1.91
CA LYS A 230 -7.27 15.21 -2.83
C LYS A 230 -6.30 14.07 -2.54
N VAL A 231 -5.01 14.38 -2.38
CA VAL A 231 -3.97 13.39 -2.03
C VAL A 231 -4.30 12.73 -0.69
N ALA A 232 -4.61 13.52 0.33
CA ALA A 232 -4.96 13.02 1.65
C ALA A 232 -6.20 12.11 1.61
N THR A 233 -7.27 12.53 0.93
CA THR A 233 -8.49 11.74 0.81
C THR A 233 -8.21 10.40 0.12
N PHE A 234 -7.46 10.42 -0.98
CA PHE A 234 -7.10 9.20 -1.69
C PHE A 234 -6.25 8.25 -0.84
N LEU A 235 -5.23 8.77 -0.15
CA LEU A 235 -4.39 7.97 0.75
C LEU A 235 -5.18 7.36 1.91
N ARG A 236 -6.19 8.05 2.45
CA ARG A 236 -7.11 7.47 3.44
C ARG A 236 -7.99 6.38 2.83
N HIS A 237 -8.53 6.56 1.63
CA HIS A 237 -9.23 5.48 0.94
C HIS A 237 -8.34 4.27 0.69
N LEU A 238 -7.06 4.51 0.35
CA LEU A 238 -6.08 3.45 0.19
C LEU A 238 -5.79 2.74 1.52
N GLY A 239 -5.66 3.48 2.62
CA GLY A 239 -5.54 2.89 3.96
C GLY A 239 -6.77 2.07 4.36
N ILE A 240 -7.99 2.51 4.02
CA ILE A 240 -9.21 1.72 4.23
C ILE A 240 -9.14 0.42 3.41
N TRP A 241 -8.70 0.49 2.14
CA TRP A 241 -8.48 -0.70 1.32
C TRP A 241 -7.43 -1.63 1.92
N ILE A 242 -6.32 -1.11 2.45
CA ILE A 242 -5.29 -1.91 3.14
C ILE A 242 -5.90 -2.64 4.33
N ARG A 243 -6.63 -1.91 5.19
CA ARG A 243 -7.20 -2.45 6.43
C ARG A 243 -8.30 -3.48 6.19
N LEU A 244 -9.10 -3.33 5.12
CA LEU A 244 -10.26 -4.17 4.87
C LEU A 244 -9.96 -5.25 3.82
N VAL A 245 -9.64 -4.82 2.59
CA VAL A 245 -9.53 -5.70 1.43
C VAL A 245 -8.20 -6.44 1.43
N TYR A 246 -7.09 -5.71 1.56
CA TYR A 246 -5.76 -6.32 1.57
C TYR A 246 -5.55 -7.19 2.80
N ARG A 247 -6.02 -6.76 3.98
CA ARG A 247 -5.97 -7.56 5.21
C ARG A 247 -6.69 -8.89 5.06
N ASP A 248 -7.93 -8.89 4.58
CA ASP A 248 -8.69 -10.13 4.40
C ASP A 248 -7.99 -11.07 3.42
N TRP A 249 -7.52 -10.53 2.29
CA TRP A 249 -6.73 -11.30 1.34
C TRP A 249 -5.44 -11.85 1.95
N ALA A 250 -4.68 -11.03 2.67
CA ALA A 250 -3.41 -11.42 3.28
C ALA A 250 -3.61 -12.49 4.35
N LEU A 251 -4.68 -12.40 5.15
CA LEU A 251 -5.05 -13.43 6.12
C LEU A 251 -5.28 -14.77 5.42
N ARG A 252 -6.12 -14.81 4.38
CA ARG A 252 -6.50 -16.05 3.68
C ARG A 252 -5.35 -16.69 2.91
N ASN A 253 -4.43 -15.89 2.36
CA ASN A 253 -3.45 -16.38 1.38
C ASN A 253 -2.01 -16.40 1.91
N VAL A 254 -1.65 -15.47 2.80
CA VAL A 254 -0.24 -15.18 3.11
C VAL A 254 0.09 -15.40 4.58
N LEU A 255 -0.75 -14.94 5.50
CA LEU A 255 -0.45 -14.85 6.94
C LEU A 255 -0.82 -16.11 7.72
N THR A 256 -1.92 -16.78 7.40
CA THR A 256 -2.28 -18.02 8.10
C THR A 256 -1.50 -19.20 7.53
N VAL A 257 -0.92 -20.00 8.41
CA VAL A 257 -0.48 -21.36 8.04
C VAL A 257 -1.76 -22.16 7.88
N GLY A 258 -2.00 -22.76 6.71
CA GLY A 258 -3.15 -23.63 6.54
C GLY A 258 -3.14 -24.71 7.62
N SER A 259 -4.03 -24.64 8.61
CA SER A 259 -4.51 -25.88 9.20
C SER A 259 -5.21 -26.60 8.07
N ALA A 260 -4.91 -27.89 7.87
CA ALA A 260 -5.67 -28.74 6.96
C ALA A 260 -7.15 -28.34 7.03
N ALA A 261 -7.72 -27.96 5.89
CA ALA A 261 -9.07 -27.44 5.80
C ALA A 261 -9.99 -28.35 6.61
N SER A 262 -10.51 -27.86 7.73
CA SER A 262 -11.68 -28.47 8.34
C SER A 262 -12.80 -28.22 7.35
N THR A 263 -13.27 -29.30 6.74
CA THR A 263 -14.46 -29.34 5.90
C THR A 263 -15.56 -28.55 6.60
N ILE A 264 -15.83 -27.33 6.12
CA ILE A 264 -17.07 -26.65 6.43
C ILE A 264 -18.14 -27.42 5.68
N GLN A 265 -18.83 -28.32 6.39
CA GLN A 265 -20.10 -28.84 5.94
C GLN A 265 -21.03 -27.64 5.76
N ASN A 266 -21.45 -27.44 4.51
CA ASN A 266 -22.36 -26.41 4.10
C ASN A 266 -23.73 -26.67 4.77
N PRO A 267 -24.28 -25.78 5.63
CA PRO A 267 -25.56 -26.04 6.32
C PRO A 267 -26.80 -25.85 5.43
N LEU A 268 -26.65 -25.69 4.12
CA LEU A 268 -27.74 -25.33 3.20
C LEU A 268 -28.10 -26.44 2.20
N SER A 269 -27.91 -27.70 2.59
CA SER A 269 -28.59 -28.84 1.95
C SER A 269 -29.60 -29.45 2.91
N ALA A 270 -30.53 -28.61 3.38
CA ALA A 270 -31.83 -29.07 3.84
C ALA A 270 -32.86 -28.21 3.11
N ASP A 271 -33.89 -28.86 2.60
CA ASP A 271 -35.07 -28.27 1.98
C ASP A 271 -35.00 -27.87 0.49
N ARG A 272 -35.24 -28.88 -0.37
CA ARG A 272 -36.34 -28.83 -1.35
C ARG A 272 -36.48 -30.17 -2.08
N GLY A 273 -37.57 -30.86 -1.76
CA GLY A 273 -38.00 -32.09 -2.42
C GLY A 273 -39.34 -32.54 -1.89
N GLY A 274 -40.33 -31.63 -1.89
CA GLY A 274 -41.73 -32.02 -1.77
C GLY A 274 -42.17 -32.58 -3.12
N ASP A 275 -42.36 -33.89 -3.16
CA ASP A 275 -43.00 -34.59 -4.27
C ASP A 275 -44.46 -34.18 -4.37
N PHE A 276 -44.87 -33.81 -5.58
CA PHE A 276 -46.26 -33.77 -6.01
C PHE A 276 -46.48 -34.88 -7.05
N ASP A 277 -47.59 -35.60 -6.86
CA ASP A 277 -48.34 -36.50 -7.76
C ASP A 277 -47.60 -37.76 -8.25
N ILE A 278 -48.09 -39.00 -8.00
CA ILE A 278 -49.42 -39.59 -8.22
C ILE A 278 -49.77 -40.59 -7.11
#